data_AF-A0A804MRK1-F1
#
_entry.id   AF-A0A804MRK1-F1
#
_cell.length_a   1.000
_cell.length_b   1.000
_cell.length_c   1.000
_cell.angle_alpha   90.00
_cell.angle_beta   90.00
_cell.angle_gamma   90.00
#
_symmetry.space_group_name_H-M   'P 1'
#
loop_
_entity.id
_entity.type
_entity.pdbx_description
1 polymer ?
#
loop_
_entity_poly.entity_id
_entity_poly.type
_entity_poly.pdbx_seq_one_letter_code
_entity_poly.pdbx_strand_id
1 'polypeptide(L)'
;MSNLLALAILLLSTTPAPTAGEQTICSDATYERNSTYKSSLRSVAGALTGDAARLHSSTGAAGEGPDKVYGAVLCRADTAGADCARRLRDALAAITDGDGRSRCALHRDVAVYSELYQLRFSDRDFLADFSNAPEWVDVTNPGPVPLAVAARFDQRVTELLSALADAAAGRPGRWAVGEAPWSSSGGRDRAVYALAQCTLDMPPDHCRACLDGAMAERRRKVGGGKMGAAVFGARCTLRYEMDLQFFNVTGNSKMLSLPGKKKDRAFVIVATAYASAILCTRLLFWLLSVWRKQKRKMDLTEEPQNVDEILRSWRIEDASLEFSLYDFSQIADATVNFSPKNMIGEGGFGPVYKGVLTDGQEVAIKRLSARSRQGLVEFKNEIQVIAKLQHRNLVRLLGCCIHEEEKMLVYEYLTNKSLDHFIFDPIRQASLDWKRRIKIVDGIAQGLLYLHNLSRIRIIHRDLKAGNILLDSDLNPKISDFGMARIFPSDATQATASRLVGT
;
A
#
# COMPACT_ATOMS: atom_id res chain seq x y z
N MET A 1 -3.79 -40.21 17.08
CA MET A 1 -5.13 -39.80 17.59
C MET A 1 -5.48 -38.34 17.26
N SER A 2 -4.51 -37.46 17.01
CA SER A 2 -4.73 -36.04 16.72
C SER A 2 -5.33 -35.73 15.33
N ASN A 3 -5.10 -36.58 14.32
CA ASN A 3 -5.65 -36.39 12.97
C ASN A 3 -7.10 -36.90 12.78
N LEU A 4 -7.58 -37.75 13.70
CA LEU A 4 -8.97 -38.23 13.68
C LEU A 4 -9.95 -37.21 14.29
N LEU A 5 -9.49 -36.43 15.29
CA LEU A 5 -10.29 -35.32 15.83
C LEU A 5 -10.49 -34.19 14.81
N ALA A 6 -9.47 -33.86 14.02
CA ALA A 6 -9.57 -32.83 12.98
C ALA A 6 -10.55 -33.23 11.86
N LEU A 7 -10.56 -34.51 11.47
CA LEU A 7 -11.50 -35.04 10.49
C LEU A 7 -12.94 -35.10 11.03
N ALA A 8 -13.12 -35.44 12.32
CA ALA A 8 -14.42 -35.44 12.97
C ALA A 8 -15.00 -34.02 13.12
N ILE A 9 -14.17 -33.01 13.40
CA ILE A 9 -14.60 -31.59 13.48
C ILE A 9 -14.97 -31.03 12.09
N LEU A 10 -14.31 -31.49 11.02
CA LEU A 10 -14.67 -31.16 9.64
C LEU A 10 -15.97 -31.85 9.18
N LEU A 11 -16.28 -33.05 9.69
CA LEU A 11 -17.53 -33.76 9.41
C LEU A 11 -18.72 -33.26 10.26
N LEU A 12 -18.45 -32.60 11.41
CA LEU A 12 -19.46 -32.01 12.30
C LEU A 12 -19.78 -30.54 12.00
N SER A 13 -19.09 -29.91 11.02
CA SER A 13 -19.27 -28.49 10.66
C SER A 13 -19.85 -28.27 9.26
N THR A 14 -20.40 -29.30 8.62
CA THR A 14 -21.31 -29.07 7.49
C THR A 14 -22.64 -28.60 8.05
N THR A 15 -22.76 -27.31 8.35
CA THR A 15 -24.09 -26.68 8.39
C THR A 15 -24.77 -27.04 7.07
N PRO A 16 -25.98 -27.64 7.08
CA PRO A 16 -26.70 -27.87 5.84
C PRO A 16 -26.76 -26.55 5.08
N ALA A 17 -26.63 -26.61 3.75
CA ALA A 17 -26.79 -25.42 2.92
C ALA A 17 -28.09 -24.73 3.31
N PRO A 18 -28.14 -23.39 3.42
CA PRO A 18 -29.35 -22.70 3.82
C PRO A 18 -30.49 -23.02 2.84
N THR A 19 -31.41 -23.88 3.28
CA THR A 19 -32.64 -24.24 2.58
C THR A 19 -33.79 -23.48 3.21
N ALA A 20 -34.77 -23.05 2.41
CA ALA A 20 -35.98 -22.50 2.99
C ALA A 20 -36.76 -23.61 3.69
N GLY A 21 -37.38 -23.30 4.83
CA GLY A 21 -38.22 -24.25 5.55
C GLY A 21 -39.50 -24.60 4.79
N GLU A 22 -40.32 -25.44 5.41
CA GLU A 22 -41.69 -25.73 4.96
C GLU A 22 -42.68 -25.21 6.01
N GLN A 23 -43.70 -24.48 5.57
CA GLN A 23 -44.74 -23.91 6.43
C GLN A 23 -46.11 -24.24 5.86
N THR A 24 -47.01 -24.72 6.72
CA THR A 24 -48.44 -24.87 6.41
C THR A 24 -49.25 -23.92 7.27
N ILE A 25 -50.22 -23.23 6.66
CA ILE A 25 -51.15 -22.30 7.31
C ILE A 25 -52.56 -22.74 6.95
N CYS A 26 -53.46 -22.79 7.92
CA CYS A 26 -54.87 -23.09 7.68
C CYS A 26 -55.80 -22.23 8.52
N SER A 27 -57.01 -21.96 7.99
CA SER A 27 -58.09 -21.28 8.71
C SER A 27 -58.81 -22.22 9.69
N ASP A 28 -59.54 -21.71 10.67
CA ASP A 28 -60.35 -22.56 11.56
C ASP A 28 -61.57 -23.23 10.88
N ALA A 29 -61.99 -22.75 9.71
CA ALA A 29 -63.13 -23.33 8.98
C ALA A 29 -62.76 -24.71 8.41
N THR A 30 -63.61 -25.71 8.67
CA THR A 30 -63.42 -27.10 8.24
C THR A 30 -64.56 -27.60 7.36
N TYR A 31 -64.33 -28.70 6.63
CA TYR A 31 -65.32 -29.40 5.82
C TYR A 31 -65.42 -30.88 6.22
N GLU A 32 -66.56 -31.50 5.96
CA GLU A 32 -66.78 -32.91 6.30
C GLU A 32 -66.04 -33.86 5.35
N ARG A 33 -65.59 -35.00 5.87
CA ARG A 33 -64.78 -35.99 5.13
C ARG A 33 -65.44 -36.52 3.85
N ASN A 34 -66.77 -36.54 3.79
CA ASN A 34 -67.56 -37.01 2.64
C ASN A 34 -68.47 -35.91 2.07
N SER A 35 -67.98 -34.67 2.03
CA SER A 35 -68.70 -33.51 1.49
C SER A 35 -68.53 -33.32 -0.02
N THR A 36 -69.47 -32.61 -0.64
CA THR A 36 -69.34 -32.10 -2.01
C THR A 36 -68.12 -31.17 -2.14
N TYR A 37 -67.86 -30.32 -1.13
CA TYR A 37 -66.64 -29.50 -1.04
C TYR A 37 -65.36 -30.31 -1.23
N LYS A 38 -65.24 -31.49 -0.59
CA LYS A 38 -64.06 -32.35 -0.77
C LYS A 38 -63.91 -32.84 -2.21
N SER A 39 -65.02 -33.16 -2.88
CA SER A 39 -65.02 -33.55 -4.29
C SER A 39 -64.59 -32.38 -5.19
N SER A 40 -65.10 -31.17 -4.94
CA SER A 40 -64.65 -29.94 -5.62
C SER A 40 -63.16 -29.69 -5.40
N LEU A 41 -62.67 -29.83 -4.17
CA LEU A 41 -61.26 -29.68 -3.81
C LEU A 41 -60.37 -30.67 -4.56
N ARG A 42 -60.75 -31.95 -4.63
CA ARG A 42 -60.01 -32.96 -5.40
C ARG A 42 -60.00 -32.66 -6.90
N SER A 43 -61.13 -32.15 -7.43
CA SER A 43 -61.23 -31.76 -8.84
C SER A 43 -60.28 -30.61 -9.19
N VAL A 44 -60.31 -29.51 -8.42
CA VAL A 44 -59.40 -28.38 -8.65
C VAL A 44 -57.94 -28.79 -8.41
N ALA A 45 -57.66 -29.56 -7.36
CA ALA A 45 -56.32 -30.07 -7.06
C ALA A 45 -55.71 -30.89 -8.23
N GLY A 46 -56.51 -31.78 -8.83
CA GLY A 46 -56.10 -32.58 -9.98
C GLY A 46 -55.78 -31.71 -11.20
N ALA A 47 -56.66 -30.75 -11.52
CA ALA A 47 -56.45 -29.82 -12.64
C ALA A 47 -55.19 -28.96 -12.45
N LEU A 48 -55.06 -28.32 -11.28
CA LEU A 48 -53.92 -27.46 -10.94
C LEU A 48 -52.59 -28.21 -11.05
N THR A 49 -52.54 -29.43 -10.52
CA THR A 49 -51.29 -30.20 -10.51
C THR A 49 -50.91 -30.69 -11.90
N GLY A 50 -51.89 -31.07 -12.73
CA GLY A 50 -51.67 -31.46 -14.12
C GLY A 50 -51.12 -30.31 -14.97
N ASP A 51 -51.63 -29.10 -14.78
CA ASP A 51 -51.17 -27.93 -15.52
C ASP A 51 -49.83 -27.40 -15.02
N ALA A 52 -49.61 -27.41 -13.70
CA ALA A 52 -48.34 -27.01 -13.11
C ALA A 52 -47.16 -27.89 -13.58
N ALA A 53 -47.41 -29.15 -13.93
CA ALA A 53 -46.39 -30.02 -14.51
C ALA A 53 -45.81 -29.48 -15.83
N ARG A 54 -46.61 -28.70 -16.57
CA ARG A 54 -46.25 -28.12 -17.87
C ARG A 54 -45.85 -26.65 -17.77
N LEU A 55 -46.54 -25.91 -16.90
CA LEU A 55 -46.48 -24.45 -16.86
C LEU A 55 -45.75 -23.90 -15.62
N HIS A 56 -45.39 -24.74 -14.66
CA HIS A 56 -44.86 -24.31 -13.34
C HIS A 56 -45.81 -23.42 -12.53
N SER A 57 -47.02 -23.15 -13.03
CA SER A 57 -48.04 -22.39 -12.32
C SER A 57 -49.41 -22.79 -12.89
N SER A 58 -50.42 -22.83 -12.02
CA SER A 58 -51.81 -23.00 -12.44
C SER A 58 -52.73 -22.41 -11.38
N THR A 59 -53.91 -21.99 -11.82
CA THR A 59 -54.94 -21.36 -10.99
C THR A 59 -56.30 -21.79 -11.50
N GLY A 60 -57.28 -21.94 -10.62
CA GLY A 60 -58.59 -22.39 -11.04
C GLY A 60 -59.57 -22.50 -9.90
N ALA A 61 -60.81 -22.82 -10.25
CA ALA A 61 -61.87 -23.05 -9.30
C ALA A 61 -62.73 -24.24 -9.72
N ALA A 62 -63.37 -24.88 -8.74
CA ALA A 62 -64.33 -25.96 -8.97
C ALA A 62 -65.45 -25.90 -7.91
N GLY A 63 -66.63 -26.41 -8.28
CA GLY A 63 -67.81 -26.41 -7.40
C GLY A 63 -68.62 -25.11 -7.48
N GLU A 64 -69.76 -25.11 -6.78
CA GLU A 64 -70.75 -24.02 -6.80
C GLU A 64 -71.23 -23.69 -5.39
N GLY A 65 -71.67 -22.44 -5.18
CA GLY A 65 -72.21 -21.98 -3.91
C GLY A 65 -71.29 -22.30 -2.71
N PRO A 66 -71.78 -22.98 -1.66
CA PRO A 66 -70.98 -23.31 -0.48
C PRO A 66 -69.93 -24.39 -0.75
N ASP A 67 -69.93 -25.07 -1.90
CA ASP A 67 -68.96 -26.12 -2.25
C ASP A 67 -67.89 -25.63 -3.23
N LYS A 68 -67.85 -24.32 -3.51
CA LYS A 68 -66.88 -23.71 -4.41
C LYS A 68 -65.51 -23.59 -3.76
N VAL A 69 -64.48 -23.96 -4.50
CA VAL A 69 -63.08 -23.96 -4.08
C VAL A 69 -62.26 -23.20 -5.12
N TYR A 70 -61.47 -22.25 -4.67
CA TYR A 70 -60.47 -21.53 -5.47
C TYR A 70 -59.09 -22.07 -5.11
N GLY A 71 -58.20 -22.21 -6.09
CA GLY A 71 -56.85 -22.70 -5.84
C GLY A 71 -55.81 -22.12 -6.77
N ALA A 72 -54.59 -22.06 -6.26
CA ALA A 72 -53.39 -21.62 -6.98
C ALA A 72 -52.21 -22.50 -6.59
N VAL A 73 -51.37 -22.80 -7.57
CA VAL A 73 -50.09 -23.46 -7.39
C VAL A 73 -48.99 -22.70 -8.12
N LEU A 74 -47.82 -22.66 -7.51
CA LEU A 74 -46.62 -22.04 -8.06
C LEU A 74 -45.42 -22.95 -7.78
N CYS A 75 -44.86 -23.52 -8.83
CA CYS A 75 -43.61 -24.28 -8.79
C CYS A 75 -42.45 -23.34 -9.08
N ARG A 76 -41.31 -23.56 -8.44
CA ARG A 76 -40.09 -22.80 -8.77
C ARG A 76 -39.70 -23.06 -10.22
N ALA A 77 -39.58 -21.99 -11.01
CA ALA A 77 -39.52 -22.07 -12.46
C ALA A 77 -38.23 -22.70 -13.04
N ASP A 78 -37.20 -22.90 -12.21
CA ASP A 78 -35.92 -23.54 -12.58
C ASP A 78 -35.88 -25.05 -12.30
N THR A 79 -36.99 -25.62 -11.81
CA THR A 79 -37.12 -27.05 -11.49
C THR A 79 -37.76 -27.84 -12.63
N ALA A 80 -37.71 -29.17 -12.58
CA ALA A 80 -38.46 -30.00 -13.53
C ALA A 80 -39.95 -30.02 -13.14
N GLY A 81 -40.84 -29.65 -14.05
CA GLY A 81 -42.28 -29.56 -13.78
C GLY A 81 -42.89 -30.86 -13.26
N ALA A 82 -42.41 -32.01 -13.75
CA ALA A 82 -42.83 -33.33 -13.27
C ALA A 82 -42.49 -33.60 -11.79
N ASP A 83 -41.33 -33.15 -11.30
CA ASP A 83 -40.96 -33.31 -9.89
C ASP A 83 -41.82 -32.41 -9.00
N CYS A 84 -42.06 -31.16 -9.43
CA CYS A 84 -42.97 -30.28 -8.69
C CYS A 84 -44.39 -30.85 -8.63
N ALA A 85 -44.94 -31.32 -9.75
CA ALA A 85 -46.28 -31.90 -9.79
C ALA A 85 -46.41 -33.16 -8.92
N ARG A 86 -45.34 -33.94 -8.77
CA ARG A 86 -45.31 -35.04 -7.80
C ARG A 86 -45.42 -34.52 -6.37
N ARG A 87 -44.60 -33.53 -5.99
CA ARG A 87 -44.62 -32.93 -4.64
C ARG A 87 -45.95 -32.27 -4.32
N LEU A 88 -46.57 -31.59 -5.28
CA LEU A 88 -47.91 -31.01 -5.14
C LEU A 88 -48.95 -32.10 -4.87
N ARG A 89 -48.93 -33.23 -5.58
CA ARG A 89 -49.83 -34.37 -5.30
C ARG A 89 -49.63 -34.92 -3.90
N ASP A 90 -48.39 -35.10 -3.47
CA ASP A 90 -48.07 -35.61 -2.14
C ASP A 90 -48.58 -34.66 -1.05
N ALA A 91 -48.36 -33.35 -1.19
CA ALA A 91 -48.84 -32.32 -0.26
C ALA A 91 -50.38 -32.23 -0.24
N LEU A 92 -51.02 -32.27 -1.40
CA LEU A 92 -52.48 -32.26 -1.53
C LEU A 92 -53.10 -33.49 -0.87
N ALA A 93 -52.58 -34.68 -1.12
CA ALA A 93 -53.07 -35.92 -0.52
C ALA A 93 -52.99 -35.86 1.02
N ALA A 94 -51.89 -35.34 1.57
CA ALA A 94 -51.72 -35.16 3.01
C ALA A 94 -52.81 -34.26 3.63
N ILE A 95 -53.29 -33.25 2.90
CA ILE A 95 -54.31 -32.31 3.36
C ILE A 95 -55.74 -32.81 3.10
N THR A 96 -55.99 -33.50 1.98
CA THR A 96 -57.34 -33.96 1.61
C THR A 96 -57.74 -35.28 2.25
N ASP A 97 -56.78 -36.21 2.37
CA ASP A 97 -57.07 -37.57 2.82
C ASP A 97 -56.74 -37.77 4.30
N GLY A 98 -55.87 -36.91 4.83
CA GLY A 98 -55.50 -36.90 6.24
C GLY A 98 -54.83 -38.21 6.62
N ASP A 99 -53.55 -38.34 6.31
CA ASP A 99 -52.70 -39.47 6.71
C ASP A 99 -52.27 -39.39 8.20
N GLY A 100 -52.78 -38.40 8.94
CA GLY A 100 -52.40 -38.09 10.31
C GLY A 100 -51.15 -37.21 10.45
N ARG A 101 -50.47 -36.83 9.36
CA ARG A 101 -49.26 -35.99 9.39
C ARG A 101 -49.53 -34.50 9.23
N SER A 102 -50.58 -34.09 8.51
CA SER A 102 -50.92 -32.68 8.33
C SER A 102 -51.91 -32.18 9.39
N ARG A 103 -51.52 -31.15 10.14
CA ARG A 103 -52.41 -30.44 11.08
C ARG A 103 -53.54 -29.69 10.40
N CYS A 104 -53.44 -29.47 9.09
CA CYS A 104 -54.43 -28.74 8.29
C CYS A 104 -55.34 -29.66 7.48
N ALA A 105 -55.43 -30.94 7.86
CA ALA A 105 -56.36 -31.88 7.23
C ALA A 105 -57.81 -31.41 7.41
N LEU A 106 -58.61 -31.44 6.33
CA LEU A 106 -60.03 -31.06 6.32
C LEU A 106 -60.35 -29.57 6.55
N HIS A 107 -59.36 -28.69 6.47
CA HIS A 107 -59.58 -27.24 6.55
C HIS A 107 -59.95 -26.64 5.19
N ARG A 108 -60.76 -25.57 5.17
CA ARG A 108 -61.31 -24.96 3.94
C ARG A 108 -60.35 -23.99 3.27
N ASP A 109 -59.55 -23.25 4.04
CA ASP A 109 -58.44 -22.43 3.54
C ASP A 109 -57.13 -23.02 4.05
N VAL A 110 -56.26 -23.44 3.13
CA VAL A 110 -54.94 -24.00 3.43
C VAL A 110 -53.93 -23.46 2.45
N ALA A 111 -52.82 -22.95 2.97
CA ALA A 111 -51.63 -22.55 2.22
C ALA A 111 -50.42 -23.39 2.67
N VAL A 112 -49.69 -23.95 1.72
CA VAL A 112 -48.45 -24.70 1.90
C VAL A 112 -47.35 -23.98 1.16
N TYR A 113 -46.28 -23.66 1.88
CA TYR A 113 -45.11 -22.99 1.34
C TYR A 113 -43.87 -23.84 1.58
N SER A 114 -43.19 -24.16 0.48
CA SER A 114 -41.92 -24.87 0.46
C SER A 114 -40.95 -24.11 -0.45
N GLU A 115 -39.66 -24.45 -0.35
CA GLU A 115 -38.63 -23.94 -1.24
C GLU A 115 -38.95 -24.15 -2.73
N LEU A 116 -39.58 -25.28 -3.07
CA LEU A 116 -39.75 -25.72 -4.47
C LEU A 116 -41.16 -25.47 -5.02
N TYR A 117 -42.16 -25.32 -4.14
CA TYR A 117 -43.54 -25.10 -4.54
C TYR A 117 -44.33 -24.33 -3.49
N GLN A 118 -45.37 -23.66 -3.95
CA GLN A 118 -46.40 -23.03 -3.15
C GLN A 118 -47.75 -23.56 -3.64
N LEU A 119 -48.65 -23.83 -2.70
CA LEU A 119 -49.99 -24.32 -2.94
C LEU A 119 -50.93 -23.57 -2.02
N ARG A 120 -52.05 -23.08 -2.54
CA ARG A 120 -53.15 -22.61 -1.70
C ARG A 120 -54.49 -23.01 -2.30
N PHE A 121 -55.43 -23.35 -1.44
CA PHE A 121 -56.84 -23.39 -1.78
C PHE A 121 -57.66 -22.70 -0.69
N SER A 122 -58.83 -22.17 -1.05
CA SER A 122 -59.74 -21.46 -0.15
C SER A 122 -61.18 -21.54 -0.68
N ASP A 123 -62.15 -21.44 0.21
CA ASP A 123 -63.56 -21.20 -0.12
C ASP A 123 -63.84 -19.71 -0.43
N ARG A 124 -62.84 -18.84 -0.24
CA ARG A 124 -62.88 -17.43 -0.64
C ARG A 124 -62.13 -17.21 -1.95
N ASP A 125 -62.68 -16.36 -2.81
CA ASP A 125 -62.05 -16.01 -4.08
C ASP A 125 -60.87 -15.07 -3.86
N PHE A 126 -59.68 -15.64 -3.72
CA PHE A 126 -58.40 -14.90 -3.67
C PHE A 126 -57.74 -14.77 -5.05
N LEU A 127 -58.39 -15.30 -6.11
CA LEU A 127 -57.88 -15.22 -7.48
C LEU A 127 -58.32 -13.91 -8.12
N ALA A 128 -59.56 -13.47 -7.85
CA ALA A 128 -60.15 -12.25 -8.41
C ALA A 128 -59.37 -10.96 -8.09
N ASP A 129 -58.76 -10.89 -6.91
CA ASP A 129 -57.98 -9.73 -6.43
C ASP A 129 -56.47 -9.96 -6.46
N PHE A 130 -56.02 -11.10 -7.02
CA PHE A 130 -54.61 -11.50 -7.05
C PHE A 130 -53.95 -11.55 -5.66
N SER A 131 -54.71 -11.84 -4.60
CA SER A 131 -54.23 -11.78 -3.22
C SER A 131 -53.10 -12.77 -2.92
N ASN A 132 -51.96 -12.25 -2.46
CA ASN A 132 -50.81 -13.05 -2.06
C ASN A 132 -50.87 -13.58 -0.62
N ALA A 133 -51.76 -13.03 0.20
CA ALA A 133 -51.89 -13.38 1.61
C ALA A 133 -52.48 -14.80 1.78
N PRO A 134 -52.18 -15.54 2.85
CA PRO A 134 -51.24 -15.19 3.91
C PRO A 134 -49.80 -15.38 3.43
N GLU A 135 -48.93 -14.40 3.70
CA GLU A 135 -47.52 -14.51 3.33
C GLU A 135 -46.70 -15.08 4.50
N TRP A 136 -45.80 -16.01 4.20
CA TRP A 136 -44.81 -16.51 5.12
C TRP A 136 -43.45 -15.90 4.82
N VAL A 137 -42.83 -15.31 5.83
CA VAL A 137 -41.49 -14.74 5.72
C VAL A 137 -40.52 -15.62 6.48
N ASP A 138 -39.52 -16.12 5.77
CA ASP A 138 -38.50 -17.03 6.29
C ASP A 138 -37.13 -16.35 6.29
N VAL A 139 -36.39 -16.48 7.40
CA VAL A 139 -34.99 -16.05 7.49
C VAL A 139 -34.12 -17.23 7.12
N THR A 140 -33.98 -17.45 5.82
CA THR A 140 -33.32 -18.62 5.23
C THR A 140 -31.83 -18.69 5.54
N ASN A 141 -31.18 -17.54 5.76
CA ASN A 141 -29.80 -17.46 6.24
C ASN A 141 -29.70 -16.45 7.39
N PRO A 142 -29.65 -16.92 8.65
CA PRO A 142 -29.68 -16.06 9.84
C PRO A 142 -28.36 -15.33 10.10
N GLY A 143 -27.34 -15.57 9.28
CA GLY A 143 -26.00 -14.96 9.37
C GLY A 143 -26.07 -13.44 9.52
N PRO A 144 -25.29 -12.84 10.46
CA PRO A 144 -25.40 -11.43 10.77
C PRO A 144 -24.65 -10.57 9.74
N VAL A 145 -25.34 -9.58 9.17
CA VAL A 145 -24.70 -8.50 8.41
C VAL A 145 -24.20 -7.43 9.38
N PRO A 146 -22.91 -7.04 9.36
CA PRO A 146 -22.40 -6.05 10.30
C PRO A 146 -23.18 -4.73 10.23
N LEU A 147 -23.53 -4.17 11.39
CA LEU A 147 -24.41 -2.99 11.48
C LEU A 147 -23.90 -1.79 10.65
N ALA A 148 -22.58 -1.60 10.60
CA ALA A 148 -21.91 -0.54 9.82
C ALA A 148 -22.12 -0.64 8.29
N VAL A 149 -22.53 -1.81 7.78
CA VAL A 149 -22.81 -2.04 6.35
C VAL A 149 -24.25 -2.47 6.08
N ALA A 150 -25.06 -2.75 7.12
CA ALA A 150 -26.41 -3.30 7.01
C ALA A 150 -27.33 -2.45 6.11
N ALA A 151 -27.35 -1.13 6.25
CA ALA A 151 -28.16 -0.25 5.40
C ALA A 151 -27.75 -0.30 3.92
N ARG A 152 -26.43 -0.36 3.64
CA ARG A 152 -25.91 -0.49 2.26
C ARG A 152 -26.20 -1.86 1.68
N PHE A 153 -26.15 -2.90 2.50
CA PHE A 153 -26.49 -4.26 2.11
C PHE A 153 -27.98 -4.36 1.76
N ASP A 154 -28.83 -3.83 2.63
CA ASP A 154 -30.28 -3.78 2.41
C ASP A 154 -30.66 -3.02 1.15
N GLN A 155 -30.02 -1.87 0.92
CA GLN A 155 -30.18 -1.11 -0.33
C GLN A 155 -29.78 -1.98 -1.53
N ARG A 156 -28.67 -2.70 -1.45
CA ARG A 156 -28.20 -3.54 -2.56
C ARG A 156 -29.13 -4.72 -2.84
N VAL A 157 -29.64 -5.37 -1.80
CA VAL A 157 -30.66 -6.43 -1.91
C VAL A 157 -31.93 -5.87 -2.56
N THR A 158 -32.37 -4.69 -2.13
CA THR A 158 -33.56 -4.03 -2.71
C THR A 158 -33.36 -3.69 -4.19
N GLU A 159 -32.21 -3.12 -4.56
CA GLU A 159 -31.87 -2.84 -5.97
C GLU A 159 -32.00 -4.11 -6.82
N LEU A 160 -31.48 -5.24 -6.33
CA LEU A 160 -31.56 -6.53 -7.03
C LEU A 160 -33.00 -7.04 -7.11
N LEU A 161 -33.72 -7.09 -5.99
CA LEU A 161 -35.09 -7.59 -5.96
C LEU A 161 -36.05 -6.75 -6.82
N SER A 162 -35.90 -5.42 -6.83
CA SER A 162 -36.69 -4.53 -7.69
C SER A 162 -36.43 -4.81 -9.17
N ALA A 163 -35.17 -4.92 -9.58
CA ALA A 163 -34.82 -5.22 -10.96
C ALA A 163 -35.34 -6.59 -11.40
N LEU A 164 -35.33 -7.58 -10.50
CA LEU A 164 -35.91 -8.89 -10.76
C LEU A 164 -37.44 -8.84 -10.81
N ALA A 165 -38.08 -7.99 -10.01
CA ALA A 165 -39.52 -7.82 -10.06
C ALA A 165 -39.98 -7.17 -11.38
N ASP A 166 -39.27 -6.16 -11.87
CA ASP A 166 -39.50 -5.58 -13.19
C ASP A 166 -39.32 -6.63 -14.30
N ALA A 167 -38.24 -7.42 -14.21
CA ALA A 167 -37.96 -8.47 -15.18
C ALA A 167 -39.01 -9.60 -15.14
N ALA A 168 -39.44 -10.04 -13.95
CA ALA A 168 -40.48 -11.04 -13.79
C ALA A 168 -41.81 -10.53 -14.36
N ALA A 169 -42.22 -9.31 -14.03
CA ALA A 169 -43.43 -8.69 -14.56
C ALA A 169 -43.39 -8.51 -16.09
N GLY A 170 -42.23 -8.22 -16.68
CA GLY A 170 -42.09 -8.06 -18.13
C GLY A 170 -41.97 -9.36 -18.93
N ARG A 171 -41.57 -10.47 -18.30
CA ARG A 171 -41.34 -11.76 -18.99
C ARG A 171 -42.62 -12.58 -19.10
N PRO A 172 -42.85 -13.31 -20.21
CA PRO A 172 -43.98 -14.22 -20.34
C PRO A 172 -44.03 -15.29 -19.26
N GLY A 173 -42.88 -15.77 -18.79
CA GLY A 173 -42.79 -16.78 -17.74
C GLY A 173 -43.07 -16.26 -16.32
N ARG A 174 -43.21 -14.94 -16.11
CA ARG A 174 -43.43 -14.33 -14.78
C ARG A 174 -42.36 -14.62 -13.73
N TRP A 175 -41.11 -14.82 -14.15
CA TRP A 175 -40.01 -15.06 -13.22
C TRP A 175 -38.67 -14.49 -13.71
N ALA A 176 -37.79 -14.21 -12.76
CA ALA A 176 -36.43 -13.79 -13.01
C ALA A 176 -35.49 -14.23 -11.89
N VAL A 177 -34.24 -14.47 -12.26
CA VAL A 177 -33.13 -14.73 -11.35
C VAL A 177 -31.98 -13.79 -11.65
N GLY A 178 -31.17 -13.49 -10.64
CA GLY A 178 -30.06 -12.57 -10.81
C GLY A 178 -29.09 -12.56 -9.66
N GLU A 179 -28.04 -11.79 -9.87
CA GLU A 179 -26.97 -11.58 -8.91
C GLU A 179 -26.60 -10.10 -8.80
N ALA A 180 -26.05 -9.74 -7.66
CA ALA A 180 -25.47 -8.44 -7.42
C ALA A 180 -24.14 -8.60 -6.67
N PRO A 181 -23.02 -8.11 -7.23
CA PRO A 181 -21.75 -8.06 -6.51
C PRO A 181 -21.89 -7.27 -5.22
N TRP A 182 -21.26 -7.78 -4.16
CA TRP A 182 -21.23 -7.20 -2.83
C TRP A 182 -19.83 -7.28 -2.23
N SER A 183 -19.33 -6.17 -1.67
CA SER A 183 -18.08 -6.16 -0.92
C SER A 183 -18.17 -5.16 0.23
N SER A 184 -17.89 -5.63 1.44
CA SER A 184 -17.63 -4.77 2.60
C SER A 184 -16.14 -4.41 2.59
N SER A 185 -15.80 -3.26 2.00
CA SER A 185 -14.48 -2.59 2.07
C SER A 185 -13.28 -3.48 2.44
N GLY A 186 -12.61 -4.06 1.43
CA GLY A 186 -11.34 -4.79 1.62
C GLY A 186 -11.45 -6.30 1.79
N GLY A 187 -12.66 -6.88 1.66
CA GLY A 187 -12.89 -8.33 1.72
C GLY A 187 -12.97 -9.03 0.36
N ARG A 188 -13.08 -10.38 0.39
CA ARG A 188 -13.36 -11.27 -0.75
C ARG A 188 -14.53 -10.76 -1.61
N ASP A 189 -14.50 -11.10 -2.90
CA ASP A 189 -15.64 -10.90 -3.79
C ASP A 189 -16.80 -11.78 -3.32
N ARG A 190 -17.90 -11.14 -2.92
CA ARG A 190 -19.14 -11.78 -2.47
C ARG A 190 -20.25 -11.40 -3.43
N ALA A 191 -21.32 -12.17 -3.45
CA ALA A 191 -22.48 -11.88 -4.29
C ALA A 191 -23.78 -12.14 -3.54
N VAL A 192 -24.78 -11.34 -3.83
CA VAL A 192 -26.17 -11.62 -3.46
C VAL A 192 -26.84 -12.25 -4.66
N TYR A 193 -27.40 -13.44 -4.49
CA TYR A 193 -28.21 -14.12 -5.49
C TYR A 193 -29.69 -13.98 -5.12
N ALA A 194 -30.56 -13.78 -6.10
CA ALA A 194 -31.98 -13.64 -5.83
C ALA A 194 -32.86 -14.20 -6.95
N LEU A 195 -34.11 -14.51 -6.57
CA LEU A 195 -35.18 -14.99 -7.43
C LEU A 195 -36.46 -14.22 -7.11
N ALA A 196 -37.21 -13.85 -8.14
CA ALA A 196 -38.57 -13.32 -8.02
C ALA A 196 -39.49 -14.02 -9.03
N GLN A 197 -40.69 -14.39 -8.59
CA GLN A 197 -41.64 -15.13 -9.42
C GLN A 197 -43.10 -14.83 -9.05
N CYS A 198 -43.99 -14.80 -10.05
CA CYS A 198 -45.44 -14.71 -9.90
C CYS A 198 -46.13 -15.89 -10.58
N THR A 199 -47.42 -16.11 -10.27
CA THR A 199 -48.27 -17.01 -11.06
C THR A 199 -48.47 -16.46 -12.48
N LEU A 200 -48.61 -17.37 -13.44
CA LEU A 200 -48.62 -17.02 -14.87
C LEU A 200 -49.85 -16.22 -15.31
N ASP A 201 -50.98 -16.41 -14.64
CA ASP A 201 -52.24 -15.74 -14.92
C ASP A 201 -52.23 -14.24 -14.54
N MET A 202 -51.23 -13.78 -13.78
CA MET A 202 -51.14 -12.37 -13.42
C MET A 202 -50.80 -11.46 -14.60
N PRO A 203 -51.53 -10.34 -14.76
CA PRO A 203 -51.08 -9.21 -15.57
C PRO A 203 -49.74 -8.64 -15.06
N PRO A 204 -48.92 -8.00 -15.93
CA PRO A 204 -47.63 -7.44 -15.55
C PRO A 204 -47.69 -6.53 -14.32
N ASP A 205 -48.65 -5.59 -14.29
CA ASP A 205 -48.78 -4.61 -13.21
C ASP A 205 -49.14 -5.27 -11.87
N HIS A 206 -49.97 -6.30 -11.90
CA HIS A 206 -50.34 -7.06 -10.70
C HIS A 206 -49.19 -7.92 -10.19
N CYS A 207 -48.41 -8.53 -11.09
CA CYS A 207 -47.19 -9.24 -10.69
C CYS A 207 -46.18 -8.29 -10.05
N ARG A 208 -45.98 -7.10 -10.64
CA ARG A 208 -45.08 -6.10 -10.08
C ARG A 208 -45.53 -5.63 -8.70
N ALA A 209 -46.81 -5.31 -8.54
CA ALA A 209 -47.40 -4.88 -7.28
C ALA A 209 -47.34 -5.98 -6.20
N CYS A 210 -47.59 -7.23 -6.56
CA CYS A 210 -47.45 -8.37 -5.65
C CYS A 210 -46.02 -8.47 -5.11
N LEU A 211 -45.02 -8.37 -6.00
CA LEU A 211 -43.61 -8.42 -5.61
C LEU A 211 -43.18 -7.19 -4.80
N ASP A 212 -43.76 -6.01 -5.02
CA ASP A 212 -43.58 -4.84 -4.14
C ASP A 212 -44.11 -5.10 -2.73
N GLY A 213 -45.28 -5.71 -2.60
CA GLY A 213 -45.84 -6.15 -1.33
C GLY A 213 -44.90 -7.13 -0.61
N ALA A 214 -44.43 -8.16 -1.31
CA ALA A 214 -43.48 -9.12 -0.75
C ALA A 214 -42.15 -8.46 -0.32
N MET A 215 -41.65 -7.46 -1.06
CA MET A 215 -40.46 -6.70 -0.66
C MET A 215 -40.70 -5.87 0.61
N ALA A 216 -41.89 -5.28 0.75
CA ALA A 216 -42.29 -4.53 1.94
C ALA A 216 -42.43 -5.46 3.17
N GLU A 217 -43.03 -6.64 3.00
CA GLU A 217 -43.11 -7.69 4.03
C GLU A 217 -41.74 -8.11 4.52
N ARG A 218 -40.82 -8.40 3.59
CA ARG A 218 -39.43 -8.75 3.90
C ARG A 218 -38.76 -7.65 4.72
N ARG A 219 -38.89 -6.39 4.29
CA ARG A 219 -38.34 -5.25 5.04
C ARG A 219 -38.92 -5.14 6.44
N ARG A 220 -40.23 -5.34 6.60
CA ARG A 220 -40.91 -5.24 7.89
C ARG A 220 -40.48 -6.34 8.86
N LYS A 221 -40.42 -7.59 8.42
CA LYS A 221 -40.17 -8.75 9.31
C LYS A 221 -38.68 -9.10 9.47
N VAL A 222 -37.85 -8.87 8.45
CA VAL A 222 -36.42 -9.26 8.44
C VAL A 222 -35.49 -8.08 8.69
N GLY A 223 -35.85 -6.88 8.18
CA GLY A 223 -34.97 -5.72 8.18
C GLY A 223 -33.71 -5.91 7.32
N GLY A 224 -32.67 -5.08 7.54
CA GLY A 224 -31.43 -5.07 6.75
C GLY A 224 -30.29 -5.96 7.26
N GLY A 225 -30.53 -6.76 8.30
CA GLY A 225 -29.47 -7.40 9.09
C GLY A 225 -29.16 -8.87 8.78
N LYS A 226 -29.85 -9.48 7.80
CA LYS A 226 -29.77 -10.93 7.54
C LYS A 226 -29.19 -11.24 6.17
N MET A 227 -28.33 -12.25 6.11
CA MET A 227 -27.65 -12.68 4.90
C MET A 227 -28.57 -13.35 3.86
N GLY A 228 -29.75 -13.83 4.27
CA GLY A 228 -30.74 -14.39 3.35
C GLY A 228 -32.13 -14.39 3.95
N ALA A 229 -33.13 -14.20 3.09
CA ALA A 229 -34.53 -14.33 3.45
C ALA A 229 -35.40 -14.62 2.23
N ALA A 230 -36.59 -15.16 2.49
CA ALA A 230 -37.62 -15.42 1.50
C ALA A 230 -38.98 -14.89 1.98
N VAL A 231 -39.82 -14.52 1.02
CA VAL A 231 -41.24 -14.26 1.24
C VAL A 231 -42.01 -15.17 0.29
N PHE A 232 -42.75 -16.11 0.87
CA PHE A 232 -43.61 -17.03 0.16
C PHE A 232 -45.05 -16.58 0.29
N GLY A 233 -45.72 -16.43 -0.85
CA GLY A 233 -47.16 -16.26 -0.89
C GLY A 233 -47.78 -17.15 -1.95
N ALA A 234 -49.11 -17.17 -1.99
CA ALA A 234 -49.88 -18.04 -2.87
C ALA A 234 -49.73 -17.68 -4.36
N ARG A 235 -49.25 -16.46 -4.64
CA ARG A 235 -49.40 -15.78 -5.93
C ARG A 235 -48.08 -15.18 -6.43
N CYS A 236 -47.20 -14.75 -5.54
CA CYS A 236 -45.82 -14.39 -5.85
C CYS A 236 -44.87 -14.70 -4.70
N THR A 237 -43.59 -14.85 -5.05
CA THR A 237 -42.50 -15.18 -4.12
C THR A 237 -41.24 -14.41 -4.48
N LEU A 238 -40.44 -14.09 -3.46
CA LEU A 238 -39.09 -13.60 -3.62
C LEU A 238 -38.15 -14.26 -2.61
N ARG A 239 -36.90 -14.45 -3.01
CA ARG A 239 -35.84 -14.95 -2.12
C ARG A 239 -34.51 -14.33 -2.51
N TYR A 240 -33.69 -14.02 -1.51
CA TYR A 240 -32.28 -13.72 -1.72
C TYR A 240 -31.39 -14.51 -0.76
N GLU A 241 -30.17 -14.77 -1.21
CA GLU A 241 -29.12 -15.43 -0.45
C GLU A 241 -27.77 -14.77 -0.70
N MET A 242 -26.98 -14.64 0.35
CA MET A 242 -25.59 -14.20 0.25
C MET A 242 -24.67 -15.41 0.02
N ASP A 243 -23.82 -15.32 -1.02
CA ASP A 243 -22.83 -16.33 -1.44
C ASP A 243 -23.36 -17.73 -1.76
N LEU A 244 -24.67 -17.90 -1.89
CA LEU A 244 -25.28 -19.15 -2.31
C LEU A 244 -26.23 -18.92 -3.49
N GLN A 245 -25.85 -19.43 -4.66
CA GLN A 245 -26.78 -19.56 -5.78
C GLN A 245 -27.66 -20.79 -5.54
N PHE A 246 -28.95 -20.59 -5.30
CA PHE A 246 -29.92 -21.64 -4.96
C PHE A 246 -30.84 -22.05 -6.13
N PHE A 247 -30.56 -21.53 -7.33
CA PHE A 247 -31.35 -21.74 -8.54
C PHE A 247 -30.49 -22.20 -9.72
N ASN A 248 -31.11 -22.90 -10.65
CA ASN A 248 -30.51 -23.29 -11.92
C ASN A 248 -30.75 -22.22 -13.00
N VAL A 249 -29.70 -21.92 -13.78
CA VAL A 249 -29.81 -21.07 -14.97
C VAL A 249 -30.08 -21.98 -16.16
N THR A 250 -31.28 -21.90 -16.72
CA THR A 250 -31.68 -22.67 -17.92
C THR A 250 -31.55 -21.79 -19.16
N GLY A 251 -31.44 -22.39 -20.35
CA GLY A 251 -31.17 -21.65 -21.60
C GLY A 251 -32.15 -20.50 -21.92
N ASN A 252 -33.36 -20.52 -21.35
CA ASN A 252 -34.37 -19.48 -21.53
C ASN A 252 -34.34 -18.38 -20.44
N SER A 253 -33.64 -18.60 -19.33
CA SER A 253 -33.55 -17.64 -18.22
C SER A 253 -32.18 -16.97 -18.21
N LYS A 254 -32.06 -15.83 -18.90
CA LYS A 254 -30.89 -14.99 -18.75
C LYS A 254 -30.84 -14.44 -17.32
N MET A 255 -29.81 -14.86 -16.57
CA MET A 255 -29.49 -14.33 -15.25
C MET A 255 -29.19 -12.82 -15.36
N LEU A 256 -29.84 -12.02 -14.53
CA LEU A 256 -29.65 -10.58 -14.48
C LEU A 256 -28.52 -10.24 -13.51
N SER A 257 -27.42 -9.69 -14.01
CA SER A 257 -26.31 -9.24 -13.16
C SER A 257 -26.35 -7.72 -13.00
N LEU A 258 -26.54 -7.24 -11.78
CA LEU A 258 -26.43 -5.80 -11.50
C LEU A 258 -24.96 -5.37 -11.59
N PRO A 259 -24.66 -4.22 -12.22
CA PRO A 259 -23.29 -3.71 -12.25
C PRO A 259 -22.83 -3.45 -10.81
N GLY A 260 -21.60 -3.85 -10.48
CA GLY A 260 -20.98 -3.43 -9.23
C GLY A 260 -20.99 -1.90 -9.16
N LYS A 261 -21.32 -1.32 -8.00
CA LYS A 261 -21.13 0.12 -7.81
C LYS A 261 -19.65 0.39 -8.05
N LYS A 262 -19.31 1.06 -9.16
CA LYS A 262 -17.96 1.58 -9.38
C LYS A 262 -17.67 2.37 -8.11
N LYS A 263 -16.60 2.03 -7.38
CA LYS A 263 -16.05 2.96 -6.39
C LYS A 263 -15.93 4.28 -7.16
N ASP A 264 -16.66 5.31 -6.75
CA ASP A 264 -16.60 6.60 -7.43
C ASP A 264 -15.14 7.00 -7.42
N ARG A 265 -14.48 6.77 -8.55
CA ARG A 265 -13.06 7.03 -8.71
C ARG A 265 -12.84 8.51 -8.47
N ALA A 266 -13.85 9.35 -8.75
CA ALA A 266 -13.88 10.76 -8.37
C ALA A 266 -13.70 10.98 -6.85
N PHE A 267 -14.44 10.30 -5.98
CA PHE A 267 -14.29 10.50 -4.53
C PHE A 267 -12.95 9.97 -4.02
N VAL A 268 -12.48 8.83 -4.53
CA VAL A 268 -11.16 8.28 -4.15
C VAL A 268 -10.03 9.16 -4.68
N ILE A 269 -10.10 9.64 -5.93
CA ILE A 269 -9.11 10.53 -6.54
C ILE A 269 -9.13 11.89 -5.85
N VAL A 270 -10.29 12.45 -5.53
CA VAL A 270 -10.39 13.73 -4.81
C VAL A 270 -9.89 13.57 -3.37
N ALA A 271 -10.21 12.47 -2.68
CA ALA A 271 -9.72 12.21 -1.34
C ALA A 271 -8.20 11.93 -1.32
N THR A 272 -7.67 11.17 -2.29
CA THR A 272 -6.22 10.92 -2.40
C THR A 272 -5.47 12.16 -2.91
N ALA A 273 -6.05 12.95 -3.81
CA ALA A 273 -5.51 14.24 -4.24
C ALA A 273 -5.54 15.25 -3.10
N TYR A 274 -6.58 15.26 -2.26
CA TYR A 274 -6.67 16.14 -1.10
C TYR A 274 -5.72 15.71 0.01
N ALA A 275 -5.63 14.40 0.30
CA ALA A 275 -4.68 13.87 1.28
C ALA A 275 -3.23 14.03 0.81
N SER A 276 -2.94 13.81 -0.47
CA SER A 276 -1.62 14.08 -1.04
C SER A 276 -1.34 15.57 -1.12
N ALA A 277 -2.31 16.43 -1.41
CA ALA A 277 -2.13 17.88 -1.34
C ALA A 277 -1.89 18.35 0.11
N ILE A 278 -2.56 17.78 1.11
CA ILE A 278 -2.27 18.05 2.54
C ILE A 278 -0.88 17.53 2.91
N LEU A 279 -0.52 16.32 2.49
CA LEU A 279 0.78 15.75 2.78
C LEU A 279 1.90 16.51 2.07
N CYS A 280 1.70 16.90 0.81
CA CYS A 280 2.61 17.71 0.01
C CYS A 280 2.68 19.14 0.52
N THR A 281 1.59 19.75 1.00
CA THR A 281 1.63 21.10 1.62
C THR A 281 2.28 21.04 3.00
N ARG A 282 2.09 19.97 3.78
CA ARG A 282 2.82 19.75 5.04
C ARG A 282 4.28 19.41 4.79
N LEU A 283 4.61 18.64 3.76
CA LEU A 283 5.98 18.39 3.32
C LEU A 283 6.61 19.65 2.75
N LEU A 284 5.89 20.47 1.96
CA LEU A 284 6.37 21.76 1.49
C LEU A 284 6.52 22.74 2.64
N PHE A 285 5.62 22.75 3.62
CA PHE A 285 5.78 23.60 4.81
C PHE A 285 6.89 23.09 5.72
N TRP A 286 7.09 21.77 5.83
CA TRP A 286 8.20 21.16 6.56
C TRP A 286 9.52 21.40 5.83
N LEU A 287 9.56 21.23 4.51
CA LEU A 287 10.71 21.54 3.66
C LEU A 287 10.97 23.03 3.64
N LEU A 288 9.96 23.91 3.56
CA LEU A 288 10.13 25.37 3.63
C LEU A 288 10.45 25.84 5.04
N SER A 289 10.03 25.14 6.09
CA SER A 289 10.42 25.47 7.47
C SER A 289 11.79 24.90 7.80
N VAL A 290 12.20 23.77 7.22
CA VAL A 290 13.56 23.24 7.21
C VAL A 290 14.45 24.10 6.33
N TRP A 291 13.97 24.62 5.20
CA TRP A 291 14.68 25.51 4.27
C TRP A 291 14.68 26.94 4.78
N ARG A 292 13.69 27.39 5.55
CA ARG A 292 13.75 28.65 6.33
C ARG A 292 14.58 28.47 7.58
N LYS A 293 14.60 27.32 8.24
CA LYS A 293 15.55 27.00 9.33
C LYS A 293 16.96 26.73 8.80
N GLN A 294 17.12 26.30 7.55
CA GLN A 294 18.39 26.09 6.84
C GLN A 294 18.83 27.34 6.12
N LYS A 295 17.95 28.26 5.72
CA LYS A 295 18.29 29.58 5.18
C LYS A 295 18.48 30.58 6.30
N ARG A 296 17.76 30.46 7.41
CA ARG A 296 18.05 31.15 8.68
C ARG A 296 19.10 30.42 9.51
N LYS A 297 19.50 29.19 9.14
CA LYS A 297 20.85 28.67 9.46
C LYS A 297 21.78 29.31 8.44
N MET A 298 21.80 29.01 7.15
CA MET A 298 22.72 29.56 6.13
C MET A 298 22.91 31.10 6.03
N ASP A 299 21.96 31.95 6.44
CA ASP A 299 22.14 33.43 6.58
C ASP A 299 22.65 33.82 7.98
N LEU A 300 22.52 32.95 8.99
CA LEU A 300 23.10 33.08 10.35
C LEU A 300 24.19 32.01 10.65
N THR A 301 24.59 31.27 9.62
CA THR A 301 25.60 30.20 9.51
C THR A 301 26.13 30.19 8.07
N GLU A 302 26.31 31.36 7.47
CA GLU A 302 27.69 31.72 7.17
C GLU A 302 28.31 32.05 8.53
N GLU A 303 28.74 31.02 9.25
CA GLU A 303 29.91 31.23 10.06
C GLU A 303 31.06 31.17 9.06
N PRO A 304 31.68 32.31 8.71
CA PRO A 304 33.11 32.25 8.63
C PRO A 304 33.53 31.84 10.04
N GLN A 305 33.79 30.56 10.30
CA GLN A 305 34.80 30.26 11.31
C GLN A 305 36.03 30.97 10.79
N ASN A 306 36.21 32.17 11.35
CA ASN A 306 36.96 33.23 10.75
C ASN A 306 38.38 32.68 10.62
N VAL A 307 38.97 32.74 9.42
CA VAL A 307 40.39 32.35 9.30
C VAL A 307 41.20 33.19 10.31
N ASP A 308 40.73 34.41 10.61
CA ASP A 308 41.25 35.24 11.71
C ASP A 308 41.07 34.63 13.09
N GLU A 309 40.02 33.87 13.38
CA GLU A 309 39.81 33.21 14.68
C GLU A 309 40.73 32.02 14.87
N ILE A 310 40.97 31.23 13.80
CA ILE A 310 42.03 30.22 13.78
C ILE A 310 43.37 30.93 14.01
N LEU A 311 43.73 31.92 13.19
CA LEU A 311 45.00 32.65 13.38
C LEU A 311 45.14 33.30 14.77
N ARG A 312 44.06 33.82 15.36
CA ARG A 312 44.04 34.40 16.72
C ARG A 312 44.25 33.34 17.80
N SER A 313 43.61 32.18 17.70
CA SER A 313 43.83 31.05 18.61
C SER A 313 45.30 30.60 18.60
N TRP A 314 45.94 30.61 17.43
CA TRP A 314 47.36 30.26 17.31
C TRP A 314 48.31 31.34 17.82
N ARG A 315 47.95 32.62 17.65
CA ARG A 315 48.69 33.76 18.24
C ARG A 315 48.69 33.73 19.78
N ILE A 316 47.75 33.01 20.38
CA ILE A 316 47.51 32.95 21.82
C ILE A 316 48.08 31.64 22.44
N GLU A 317 48.10 30.52 21.72
CA GLU A 317 48.43 29.19 22.30
C GLU A 317 49.91 28.76 22.24
N ASP A 318 50.77 29.29 21.35
CA ASP A 318 52.18 28.84 21.32
C ASP A 318 53.13 29.87 20.68
N ALA A 319 53.79 30.69 21.49
CA ALA A 319 54.86 31.61 21.07
C ALA A 319 56.19 30.89 20.71
N SER A 320 56.14 29.57 20.49
CA SER A 320 57.30 28.68 20.32
C SER A 320 57.48 28.12 18.90
N LEU A 321 56.60 28.47 17.95
CA LEU A 321 56.68 28.02 16.56
C LEU A 321 57.06 29.18 15.63
N GLU A 322 58.10 28.99 14.81
CA GLU A 322 58.55 29.92 13.74
C GLU A 322 57.55 30.03 12.56
N PHE A 323 56.26 30.20 12.85
CA PHE A 323 55.21 30.37 11.85
C PHE A 323 54.91 31.87 11.66
N SER A 324 55.01 32.36 10.41
CA SER A 324 54.86 33.78 10.08
C SER A 324 53.61 34.06 9.25
N LEU A 325 52.98 35.22 9.49
CA LEU A 325 51.95 35.76 8.62
C LEU A 325 52.61 36.72 7.63
N TYR A 326 52.49 36.42 6.34
CA TYR A 326 53.05 37.23 5.27
C TYR A 326 51.95 38.06 4.62
N ASP A 327 52.25 39.32 4.34
CA ASP A 327 51.38 40.18 3.54
C ASP A 327 51.47 39.77 2.06
N PHE A 328 50.38 40.03 1.31
CA PHE A 328 50.33 39.70 -0.12
C PHE A 328 51.46 40.37 -0.91
N SER A 329 51.81 41.61 -0.58
CA SER A 329 52.91 42.34 -1.20
C SER A 329 54.24 41.62 -1.01
N GLN A 330 54.53 41.11 0.20
CA GLN A 330 55.76 40.39 0.48
C GLN A 330 55.87 39.11 -0.36
N ILE A 331 54.77 38.38 -0.53
CA ILE A 331 54.72 37.17 -1.34
C ILE A 331 54.79 37.49 -2.85
N ALA A 332 54.12 38.55 -3.29
CA ALA A 332 54.20 39.02 -4.66
C ALA A 332 55.63 39.44 -5.02
N ASP A 333 56.30 40.21 -4.16
CA ASP A 333 57.70 40.62 -4.38
C ASP A 333 58.63 39.42 -4.40
N ALA A 334 58.50 38.50 -3.44
CA ALA A 334 59.33 37.31 -3.35
C ALA A 334 59.22 36.39 -4.59
N THR A 335 58.07 36.41 -5.28
CA THR A 335 57.81 35.58 -6.47
C THR A 335 57.95 36.32 -7.79
N VAL A 336 58.35 37.60 -7.76
CA VAL A 336 58.34 38.49 -8.94
C VAL A 336 56.95 38.53 -9.58
N ASN A 337 55.97 38.87 -8.75
CA ASN A 337 54.53 38.90 -9.05
C ASN A 337 54.02 37.59 -9.66
N PHE A 338 54.33 36.45 -9.01
CA PHE A 338 53.95 35.11 -9.46
C PHE A 338 54.40 34.82 -10.91
N SER A 339 55.63 35.23 -11.25
CA SER A 339 56.19 35.01 -12.59
C SER A 339 56.16 33.53 -12.96
N PRO A 340 55.69 33.15 -14.17
CA PRO A 340 55.70 31.78 -14.64
C PRO A 340 57.08 31.13 -14.62
N LYS A 341 58.16 31.92 -14.71
CA LYS A 341 59.55 31.43 -14.62
C LYS A 341 59.90 30.86 -13.25
N ASN A 342 59.19 31.29 -12.21
CA ASN A 342 59.36 30.84 -10.84
C ASN A 342 58.39 29.70 -10.48
N MET A 343 57.50 29.28 -11.38
CA MET A 343 56.60 28.15 -11.14
C MET A 343 57.39 26.84 -11.14
N ILE A 344 57.34 26.11 -10.03
CA ILE A 344 58.08 24.86 -9.83
C ILE A 344 57.18 23.61 -9.91
N GLY A 345 55.86 23.79 -9.86
CA GLY A 345 54.87 22.73 -10.06
C GLY A 345 53.44 23.27 -10.12
N GLU A 346 52.54 22.52 -10.74
CA GLU A 346 51.11 22.80 -10.79
C GLU A 346 50.34 21.48 -10.70
N GLY A 347 49.32 21.44 -9.85
CA GLY A 347 48.47 20.26 -9.66
C GLY A 347 47.03 20.65 -9.30
N GLY A 348 46.21 19.67 -8.91
CA GLY A 348 44.79 19.89 -8.57
C GLY A 348 44.51 20.89 -7.45
N PHE A 349 45.55 21.31 -6.73
CA PHE A 349 45.50 22.22 -5.59
C PHE A 349 45.96 23.65 -5.92
N GLY A 350 46.45 23.87 -7.14
CA GLY A 350 46.95 25.17 -7.61
C GLY A 350 48.46 25.18 -7.89
N PRO A 351 48.98 26.31 -8.41
CA PRO A 351 50.39 26.47 -8.74
C PRO A 351 51.28 26.67 -7.50
N VAL A 352 52.51 26.16 -7.59
CA VAL A 352 53.57 26.34 -6.59
C VAL A 352 54.71 27.13 -7.21
N TYR A 353 55.14 28.19 -6.54
CA TYR A 353 56.20 29.09 -6.98
C TYR A 353 57.41 29.00 -6.05
N LYS A 354 58.62 29.05 -6.61
CA LYS A 354 59.83 29.38 -5.86
C LYS A 354 59.85 30.89 -5.60
N GLY A 355 60.11 31.29 -4.37
CA GLY A 355 60.30 32.68 -4.00
C GLY A 355 61.57 32.88 -3.17
N VAL A 356 62.01 34.14 -3.08
CA VAL A 356 63.10 34.56 -2.19
C VAL A 356 62.56 35.68 -1.31
N LEU A 357 62.50 35.43 -0.01
CA LEU A 357 62.05 36.42 0.98
C LEU A 357 63.09 37.54 1.12
N THR A 358 62.71 38.65 1.75
CA THR A 358 63.56 39.85 1.90
C THR A 358 64.85 39.59 2.70
N ASP A 359 64.86 38.57 3.54
CA ASP A 359 66.04 38.10 4.29
C ASP A 359 66.95 37.16 3.48
N GLY A 360 66.60 36.88 2.23
CA GLY A 360 67.33 35.97 1.34
C GLY A 360 66.91 34.50 1.47
N GLN A 361 65.93 34.16 2.30
CA GLN A 361 65.48 32.78 2.46
C GLN A 361 64.70 32.32 1.21
N GLU A 362 65.13 31.19 0.63
CA GLU A 362 64.38 30.54 -0.45
C GLU A 362 63.17 29.77 0.11
N VAL A 363 62.01 29.99 -0.50
CA VAL A 363 60.73 29.40 -0.07
C VAL A 363 59.94 28.82 -1.24
N ALA A 364 59.07 27.86 -0.93
CA ALA A 364 58.08 27.33 -1.86
C ALA A 364 56.69 27.85 -1.47
N ILE A 365 56.02 28.54 -2.38
CA ILE A 365 54.74 29.22 -2.15
C ILE A 365 53.66 28.50 -2.94
N LYS A 366 52.80 27.76 -2.23
CA LYS A 366 51.64 27.07 -2.80
C LYS A 366 50.45 28.03 -2.79
N ARG A 367 50.04 28.52 -3.96
CA ARG A 367 48.89 29.41 -4.13
C ARG A 367 47.65 28.57 -4.40
N LEU A 368 46.71 28.57 -3.47
CA LEU A 368 45.51 27.73 -3.55
C LEU A 368 44.46 28.38 -4.45
N SER A 369 43.74 27.56 -5.21
CA SER A 369 42.72 28.04 -6.14
C SER A 369 41.55 28.73 -5.41
N ALA A 370 41.36 30.02 -5.67
CA ALA A 370 40.31 30.86 -5.07
C ALA A 370 38.88 30.36 -5.34
N ARG A 371 38.65 29.67 -6.48
CA ARG A 371 37.31 29.25 -6.93
C ARG A 371 36.89 27.87 -6.45
N SER A 372 37.73 27.17 -5.68
CA SER A 372 37.46 25.80 -5.26
C SER A 372 37.14 25.73 -3.77
N ARG A 373 35.93 25.24 -3.43
CA ARG A 373 35.58 24.85 -2.04
C ARG A 373 36.58 23.86 -1.43
N GLN A 374 37.24 23.07 -2.27
CA GLN A 374 38.24 22.09 -1.88
C GLN A 374 39.54 22.75 -1.38
N GLY A 375 40.00 23.84 -2.02
CA GLY A 375 41.23 24.54 -1.64
C GLY A 375 41.16 25.23 -0.27
N LEU A 376 40.00 25.75 0.12
CA LEU A 376 39.82 26.34 1.46
C LEU A 376 39.88 25.29 2.59
N VAL A 377 39.33 24.10 2.35
CA VAL A 377 39.36 22.99 3.32
C VAL A 377 40.79 22.49 3.51
N GLU A 378 41.54 22.37 2.43
CA GLU A 378 42.95 21.98 2.45
C GLU A 378 43.83 23.01 3.14
N PHE A 379 43.62 24.31 2.86
CA PHE A 379 44.31 25.39 3.55
C PHE A 379 44.16 25.29 5.08
N LYS A 380 42.92 25.10 5.55
CA LYS A 380 42.63 24.95 6.97
C LYS A 380 43.26 23.68 7.54
N ASN A 381 43.19 22.56 6.82
CA ASN A 381 43.81 21.30 7.25
C ASN A 381 45.34 21.40 7.35
N GLU A 382 46.01 21.98 6.34
CA GLU A 382 47.47 22.13 6.34
C GLU A 382 47.88 23.00 7.53
N ILE A 383 47.29 24.18 7.73
CA ILE A 383 47.59 25.03 8.89
C ILE A 383 47.31 24.30 10.20
N GLN A 384 46.19 23.59 10.32
CA GLN A 384 45.82 22.92 11.57
C GLN A 384 46.76 21.75 11.92
N VAL A 385 47.28 21.06 10.90
CA VAL A 385 48.06 19.81 11.05
C VAL A 385 49.55 20.09 11.01
N ILE A 386 50.08 20.63 9.90
CA ILE A 386 51.54 20.71 9.70
C ILE A 386 52.20 21.84 10.47
N ALA A 387 51.48 22.94 10.79
CA ALA A 387 52.06 24.01 11.61
C ALA A 387 52.44 23.54 13.02
N LYS A 388 51.77 22.49 13.53
CA LYS A 388 52.04 21.85 14.84
C LYS A 388 53.13 20.78 14.79
N LEU A 389 53.68 20.47 13.62
CA LEU A 389 54.61 19.36 13.42
C LEU A 389 56.01 19.88 13.09
N GLN A 390 56.99 19.39 13.84
CA GLN A 390 58.40 19.66 13.56
C GLN A 390 59.16 18.34 13.60
N HIS A 391 59.63 17.90 12.45
CA HIS A 391 60.40 16.68 12.31
C HIS A 391 61.31 16.75 11.09
N ARG A 392 62.51 16.18 11.18
CA ARG A 392 63.53 16.21 10.11
C ARG A 392 63.06 15.62 8.77
N ASN A 393 62.08 14.71 8.82
CA ASN A 393 61.49 14.05 7.65
C ASN A 393 60.08 14.55 7.28
N LEU A 394 59.68 15.72 7.76
CA LEU A 394 58.46 16.41 7.33
C LEU A 394 58.84 17.77 6.76
N VAL A 395 58.15 18.20 5.70
CA VAL A 395 58.36 19.55 5.15
C VAL A 395 57.87 20.58 6.15
N ARG A 396 58.68 21.60 6.40
CA ARG A 396 58.36 22.66 7.35
C ARG A 396 57.48 23.72 6.69
N LEU A 397 56.31 23.97 7.28
CA LEU A 397 55.48 25.12 6.98
C LEU A 397 56.00 26.33 7.75
N LEU A 398 56.46 27.34 7.02
CA LEU A 398 57.03 28.58 7.55
C LEU A 398 55.97 29.64 7.83
N GLY A 399 54.82 29.57 7.16
CA GLY A 399 53.80 30.60 7.30
C GLY A 399 52.67 30.52 6.29
N CYS A 400 51.80 31.51 6.32
CA CYS A 400 50.75 31.67 5.33
C CYS A 400 50.48 33.14 4.99
N CYS A 401 49.83 33.36 3.85
CA CYS A 401 49.30 34.65 3.43
C CYS A 401 47.81 34.49 3.15
N ILE A 402 47.01 35.40 3.71
CA ILE A 402 45.56 35.49 3.46
C ILE A 402 45.25 36.93 3.10
N HIS A 403 44.78 37.15 1.87
CA HIS A 403 44.41 38.47 1.37
C HIS A 403 43.18 38.34 0.48
N GLU A 404 42.04 38.85 0.95
CA GLU A 404 40.75 38.70 0.27
C GLU A 404 40.45 37.22 -0.06
N GLU A 405 40.36 36.87 -1.34
CA GLU A 405 40.14 35.49 -1.80
C GLU A 405 41.43 34.66 -1.87
N GLU A 406 42.60 35.31 -1.89
CA GLU A 406 43.92 34.69 -2.04
C GLU A 406 44.38 34.02 -0.74
N LYS A 407 44.75 32.73 -0.85
CA LYS A 407 45.23 31.91 0.27
C LYS A 407 46.47 31.17 -0.17
N MET A 408 47.57 31.40 0.54
CA MET A 408 48.87 30.86 0.16
C MET A 408 49.58 30.27 1.37
N LEU A 409 50.29 29.17 1.14
CA LEU A 409 51.11 28.49 2.16
C LEU A 409 52.58 28.61 1.78
N VAL A 410 53.40 28.98 2.75
CA VAL A 410 54.83 29.25 2.58
C VAL A 410 55.61 28.12 3.24
N TYR A 411 56.31 27.34 2.45
CA TYR A 411 57.11 26.20 2.87
C TYR A 411 58.61 26.47 2.71
N GLU A 412 59.43 25.71 3.42
CA GLU A 412 60.85 25.63 3.09
C GLU A 412 61.06 25.15 1.64
N TYR A 413 61.99 25.76 0.92
CA TYR A 413 62.33 25.30 -0.42
C TYR A 413 63.27 24.08 -0.37
N LEU A 414 62.95 23.04 -1.13
CA LEU A 414 63.75 21.81 -1.23
C LEU A 414 64.32 21.68 -2.64
N THR A 415 65.65 21.63 -2.72
CA THR A 415 66.40 21.80 -3.98
C THR A 415 66.28 20.61 -4.93
N ASN A 416 66.02 19.40 -4.42
CA ASN A 416 65.96 18.17 -5.20
C ASN A 416 64.53 17.73 -5.52
N LYS A 417 63.54 18.63 -5.57
CA LYS A 417 62.15 18.34 -5.98
C LYS A 417 61.59 17.08 -5.28
N SER A 418 60.70 16.34 -5.93
CA SER A 418 60.02 15.15 -5.44
C SER A 418 60.73 13.84 -5.84
N LEU A 419 60.49 12.77 -5.07
CA LEU A 419 61.11 11.46 -5.28
C LEU A 419 60.70 10.82 -6.60
N ASP A 420 59.46 11.06 -7.06
CA ASP A 420 58.97 10.61 -8.37
C ASP A 420 59.86 11.09 -9.53
N HIS A 421 60.39 12.31 -9.44
CA HIS A 421 61.32 12.92 -10.39
C HIS A 421 62.66 12.18 -10.49
N PHE A 422 63.01 11.36 -9.49
CA PHE A 422 64.22 10.53 -9.50
C PHE A 422 63.93 9.08 -9.87
N ILE A 423 62.82 8.51 -9.38
CA ILE A 423 62.56 7.07 -9.58
C ILE A 423 61.97 6.75 -10.95
N PHE A 424 61.33 7.71 -11.62
CA PHE A 424 60.73 7.54 -12.95
C PHE A 424 61.57 8.14 -14.10
N ASP A 425 62.64 8.87 -13.81
CA ASP A 425 63.62 9.35 -14.80
C ASP A 425 64.83 8.39 -14.82
N PRO A 426 65.07 7.65 -15.92
CA PRO A 426 66.15 6.67 -15.99
C PRO A 426 67.56 7.22 -15.74
N ILE A 427 67.79 8.51 -16.05
CA ILE A 427 69.09 9.16 -15.87
C ILE A 427 69.27 9.53 -14.39
N ARG A 428 68.25 10.09 -13.75
CA ARG A 428 68.28 10.47 -12.34
C ARG A 428 68.20 9.28 -11.40
N GLN A 429 67.60 8.18 -11.85
CA GLN A 429 67.53 6.94 -11.09
C GLN A 429 68.93 6.41 -10.74
N ALA A 430 69.92 6.64 -11.61
CA ALA A 430 71.31 6.26 -11.39
C ALA A 430 71.98 7.02 -10.23
N SER A 431 71.48 8.20 -9.84
CA SER A 431 71.99 8.92 -8.67
C SER A 431 71.46 8.37 -7.33
N LEU A 432 70.47 7.47 -7.36
CA LEU A 432 69.93 6.80 -6.18
C LEU A 432 70.49 5.37 -6.09
N ASP A 433 71.73 5.25 -5.59
CA ASP A 433 72.29 3.95 -5.24
C ASP A 433 71.48 3.26 -4.11
N TRP A 434 71.74 1.97 -3.89
CA TRP A 434 70.99 1.20 -2.90
C TRP A 434 71.07 1.79 -1.49
N LYS A 435 72.24 2.32 -1.11
CA LYS A 435 72.45 2.95 0.20
C LYS A 435 71.58 4.20 0.37
N ARG A 436 71.50 5.06 -0.65
CA ARG A 436 70.63 6.25 -0.67
C ARG A 436 69.16 5.86 -0.64
N ARG A 437 68.74 4.83 -1.37
CA ARG A 437 67.36 4.33 -1.35
C ARG A 437 66.93 3.88 0.05
N ILE A 438 67.78 3.12 0.74
CA ILE A 438 67.48 2.67 2.11
C ILE A 438 67.40 3.87 3.07
N LYS A 439 68.30 4.85 2.94
CA LYS A 439 68.22 6.11 3.71
C LYS A 439 66.90 6.86 3.48
N ILE A 440 66.41 6.87 2.24
CA ILE A 440 65.12 7.48 1.88
C ILE A 440 63.95 6.69 2.48
N VAL A 441 63.93 5.37 2.35
CA VAL A 441 62.86 4.53 2.94
C VAL A 441 62.81 4.69 4.45
N ASP A 442 63.96 4.65 5.10
CA ASP A 442 64.09 4.83 6.55
C ASP A 442 63.59 6.21 6.99
N GLY A 443 63.97 7.28 6.30
CA GLY A 443 63.47 8.63 6.61
C GLY A 443 61.95 8.78 6.41
N ILE A 444 61.37 8.17 5.38
CA ILE A 444 59.91 8.14 5.20
C ILE A 444 59.24 7.40 6.35
N ALA A 445 59.77 6.23 6.74
CA ALA A 445 59.25 5.45 7.84
C ALA A 445 59.32 6.21 9.18
N GLN A 446 60.42 6.92 9.44
CA GLN A 446 60.57 7.79 10.62
C GLN A 446 59.54 8.93 10.61
N GLY A 447 59.31 9.58 9.46
CA GLY A 447 58.28 10.61 9.31
C GLY A 447 56.87 10.08 9.61
N LEU A 448 56.52 8.90 9.10
CA LEU A 448 55.21 8.27 9.36
C LEU A 448 55.07 7.80 10.81
N LEU A 449 56.13 7.21 11.38
CA LEU A 449 56.13 6.80 12.78
C LEU A 449 55.90 8.00 13.69
N TYR A 450 56.53 9.13 13.37
CA TYR A 450 56.31 10.38 14.08
C TYR A 450 54.83 10.78 14.03
N LEU A 451 54.23 10.86 12.84
CA LEU A 451 52.82 11.23 12.66
C LEU A 451 51.83 10.29 13.38
N HIS A 452 52.10 8.99 13.38
CA HIS A 452 51.16 7.98 13.87
C HIS A 452 51.23 7.76 15.38
N ASN A 453 52.45 7.85 15.95
CA ASN A 453 52.72 7.36 17.31
C ASN A 453 53.53 8.31 18.19
N LEU A 454 54.33 9.23 17.64
CA LEU A 454 55.23 10.07 18.45
C LEU A 454 54.80 11.53 18.56
N SER A 455 53.90 12.01 17.69
CA SER A 455 53.26 13.31 17.83
C SER A 455 52.20 13.27 18.95
N ARG A 456 51.94 14.44 19.57
CA ARG A 456 50.92 14.59 20.63
C ARG A 456 49.51 14.17 20.19
N ILE A 457 49.26 14.25 18.88
CA ILE A 457 48.02 13.86 18.23
C ILE A 457 48.35 12.87 17.12
N ARG A 458 47.57 11.80 16.98
CA ARG A 458 47.75 10.83 15.88
C ARG A 458 47.25 11.47 14.59
N ILE A 459 48.10 11.53 13.56
CA ILE A 459 47.79 12.16 12.28
C ILE A 459 47.94 11.14 11.16
N ILE A 460 46.89 10.94 10.37
CA ILE A 460 46.96 10.08 9.18
C ILE A 460 47.06 10.98 7.94
N HIS A 461 48.11 10.81 7.14
CA HIS A 461 48.39 11.64 5.94
C HIS A 461 47.32 11.51 4.84
N ARG A 462 46.86 10.27 4.59
CA ARG A 462 45.86 9.87 3.58
C ARG A 462 46.22 10.08 2.10
N ASP A 463 47.27 10.83 1.77
CA ASP A 463 47.75 10.99 0.38
C ASP A 463 49.27 10.74 0.25
N LEU A 464 49.77 9.62 0.79
CA LEU A 464 51.20 9.31 0.73
C LEU A 464 51.56 8.68 -0.62
N LYS A 465 52.40 9.36 -1.40
CA LYS A 465 52.89 8.90 -2.71
C LYS A 465 54.26 9.49 -3.01
N ALA A 466 54.96 8.95 -4.02
CA ALA A 466 56.31 9.41 -4.39
C ALA A 466 56.37 10.92 -4.74
N GLY A 467 55.33 11.47 -5.36
CA GLY A 467 55.22 12.91 -5.65
C GLY A 467 55.10 13.79 -4.40
N ASN A 468 54.68 13.23 -3.27
CA ASN A 468 54.55 13.94 -1.99
C ASN A 468 55.75 13.72 -1.07
N ILE A 469 56.80 13.02 -1.53
CA ILE A 469 58.09 12.91 -0.83
C ILE A 469 59.07 13.87 -1.50
N LEU A 470 59.39 14.99 -0.85
CA LEU A 470 60.38 15.94 -1.35
C LEU A 470 61.78 15.59 -0.82
N LEU A 471 62.82 16.01 -1.55
CA LEU A 471 64.22 15.73 -1.24
C LEU A 471 64.99 17.03 -1.00
N ASP A 472 65.68 17.11 0.14
CA ASP A 472 66.61 18.22 0.42
C ASP A 472 67.92 18.10 -0.37
N SER A 473 68.86 19.03 -0.17
CA SER A 473 70.16 19.06 -0.87
C SER A 473 71.00 17.78 -0.69
N ASP A 474 70.83 17.07 0.44
CA ASP A 474 71.55 15.86 0.77
C ASP A 474 70.77 14.57 0.44
N LEU A 475 69.68 14.71 -0.31
CA LEU A 475 68.74 13.65 -0.68
C LEU A 475 68.05 12.99 0.53
N ASN A 476 67.85 13.72 1.63
CA ASN A 476 67.01 13.26 2.72
C ASN A 476 65.53 13.47 2.38
N PRO A 477 64.64 12.52 2.71
CA PRO A 477 63.22 12.61 2.41
C PRO A 477 62.49 13.48 3.41
N LYS A 478 61.56 14.29 2.90
CA LYS A 478 60.58 15.05 3.67
C LYS A 478 59.17 14.83 3.11
N ILE A 479 58.26 14.35 3.95
CA ILE A 479 56.86 14.15 3.58
C ILE A 479 56.17 15.52 3.49
N SER A 480 55.40 15.73 2.43
CA SER A 480 54.72 16.98 2.07
C SER A 480 53.24 16.74 1.71
N ASP A 481 52.49 17.82 1.53
CA ASP A 481 51.10 17.82 1.06
C ASP A 481 50.06 17.22 2.05
N PHE A 482 49.88 17.92 3.17
CA PHE A 482 48.98 17.52 4.25
C PHE A 482 47.53 18.02 4.08
N GLY A 483 47.15 18.52 2.90
CA GLY A 483 45.78 19.01 2.65
C GLY A 483 44.70 17.96 2.92
N MET A 484 45.06 16.68 2.72
CA MET A 484 44.22 15.53 3.03
C MET A 484 44.51 14.91 4.40
N ALA A 485 45.37 15.45 5.26
CA ALA A 485 45.65 14.84 6.55
C ALA A 485 44.41 14.87 7.47
N ARG A 486 44.35 13.94 8.43
CA ARG A 486 43.31 13.91 9.48
C ARG A 486 43.91 13.65 10.84
N ILE A 487 43.42 14.40 11.83
CA ILE A 487 43.71 14.21 13.24
C ILE A 487 42.76 13.13 13.79
N PHE A 488 43.31 12.15 14.48
CA PHE A 488 42.59 11.08 15.15
C PHE A 488 42.78 11.18 16.66
N PRO A 489 41.71 11.02 17.46
CA PRO A 489 41.84 10.84 18.91
C PRO A 489 42.67 9.59 19.20
N SER A 490 43.55 9.67 20.20
CA SER A 490 44.49 8.59 20.57
C SER A 490 43.81 7.25 20.84
N ASP A 491 42.54 7.28 21.29
CA ASP A 491 41.77 6.09 21.70
C ASP A 491 40.87 5.51 20.58
N ALA A 492 40.84 6.15 19.41
CA ALA A 492 40.01 5.69 18.29
C ALA A 492 40.75 4.65 17.43
N THR A 493 40.29 3.41 17.45
CA THR A 493 40.80 2.31 16.62
C THR A 493 40.12 2.22 15.24
N GLN A 494 38.97 2.86 15.06
CA GLN A 494 38.21 2.87 13.81
C GLN A 494 37.55 4.24 13.58
N ALA A 495 37.53 4.72 12.34
CA ALA A 495 36.73 5.89 11.95
C ALA A 495 36.05 5.68 10.59
N THR A 496 34.78 6.06 10.51
CA THR A 496 33.99 5.96 9.28
C THR A 496 34.36 7.09 8.32
N ALA A 497 34.82 6.75 7.12
CA ALA A 497 35.08 7.73 6.06
C ALA A 497 33.81 7.99 5.26
N SER A 498 33.34 9.24 5.24
CA SER A 498 32.18 9.67 4.42
C SER A 498 32.54 9.96 2.96
N ARG A 499 33.84 10.01 2.62
CA ARG A 499 34.36 10.28 1.27
C ARG A 499 35.65 9.51 1.05
N LEU A 500 35.76 8.83 -0.08
CA LEU A 500 37.02 8.24 -0.56
C LEU A 500 37.94 9.38 -1.06
N VAL A 501 39.17 9.44 -0.57
CA VAL A 501 40.15 10.51 -0.88
C VAL A 501 41.56 9.91 -0.96
N GLY A 502 42.46 10.59 -1.68
CA GLY A 502 43.80 10.10 -2.03
C GLY A 502 43.92 9.85 -3.54
N THR A 503 45.15 9.68 -4.03
CA THR A 503 45.43 9.36 -5.44
C THR A 503 45.75 7.90 -5.70
#